data_AF-A0A2N3DQM3-F1
#
_entry.id   AF-A0A2N3DQM3-F1
#
_cell.length_a   1.000
_cell.length_b   1.000
_cell.length_c   1.000
_cell.angle_alpha   90.00
_cell.angle_beta   90.00
_cell.angle_gamma   90.00
#
_symmetry.space_group_name_H-M   'P 1'
#
loop_
_entity.id
_entity.type
_entity.pdbx_description
1 polymer ?
#
loop_
_entity_poly.entity_id
_entity_poly.type
_entity_poly.pdbx_seq_one_letter_code
_entity_poly.pdbx_strand_id
1 'polypeptide(L)'
;MVEFVAYPSRWRIMLLIMLAVAFVVMGAEMIGAFGAPFSSQRYSPVFILIVGWIDVIFFSLAGVLWIRMLFDRKEQLRIGAEGIRWARWSDWTISWNEITDVTTWELYRQKSIVLHLRDPARFPGRGLLGMAAKANRRLIGGDIAISLTGTDRSVAEALSAIERLRTAARQSTSPRPPA
;
A
#
# COMPACT_ATOMS: atom_id res chain seq x y z
N MET A 1 17.09 -6.86 -17.98
CA MET A 1 16.72 -8.03 -17.15
C MET A 1 15.51 -7.64 -16.33
N VAL A 2 14.45 -8.44 -16.36
CA VAL A 2 13.09 -8.00 -16.00
C VAL A 2 13.00 -7.57 -14.54
N GLU A 3 12.69 -6.30 -14.37
CA GLU A 3 12.58 -5.59 -13.11
C GLU A 3 11.07 -5.47 -12.80
N PHE A 4 10.59 -6.14 -11.75
CA PHE A 4 9.20 -5.98 -11.35
C PHE A 4 9.10 -4.73 -10.48
N VAL A 5 8.30 -3.76 -10.94
CA VAL A 5 8.06 -2.51 -10.21
C VAL A 5 6.56 -2.30 -10.07
N ALA A 6 6.11 -2.05 -8.86
CA ALA A 6 4.73 -1.70 -8.54
C ALA A 6 4.63 -0.20 -8.24
N TYR A 7 3.67 0.45 -8.88
CA TYR A 7 3.33 1.85 -8.70
C TYR A 7 1.93 1.97 -8.07
N PRO A 8 1.59 3.13 -7.49
CA PRO A 8 0.21 3.39 -7.08
C PRO A 8 -0.75 3.27 -8.28
N SER A 9 -1.87 2.57 -8.11
CA SER A 9 -2.86 2.40 -9.18
C SER A 9 -3.60 3.71 -9.42
N ARG A 10 -3.27 4.39 -10.52
CA ARG A 10 -3.89 5.66 -10.91
C ARG A 10 -5.40 5.55 -11.04
N TRP A 11 -5.90 4.45 -11.60
CA TRP A 11 -7.34 4.21 -11.73
C TRP A 11 -8.05 4.19 -10.38
N ARG A 12 -7.49 3.49 -9.39
CA ARG A 12 -8.04 3.46 -8.03
C ARG A 12 -7.99 4.83 -7.36
N ILE A 13 -6.89 5.57 -7.55
CA ILE A 13 -6.78 6.95 -7.03
C ILE A 13 -7.81 7.87 -7.69
N MET A 14 -8.02 7.77 -9.01
CA MET A 14 -9.05 8.53 -9.72
C MET A 14 -10.46 8.20 -9.23
N LEU A 15 -10.78 6.92 -9.00
CA LEU A 15 -12.04 6.51 -8.38
C LEU A 15 -12.24 7.13 -6.99
N LEU A 16 -11.20 7.15 -6.16
CA LEU A 16 -11.24 7.78 -4.84
C LEU A 16 -11.44 9.31 -4.94
N ILE A 17 -10.78 9.97 -5.89
CA ILE A 17 -10.98 11.41 -6.13
C ILE A 17 -12.41 11.69 -6.58
N MET A 18 -12.96 10.93 -7.53
CA MET A 18 -14.35 11.09 -7.98
C MET A 18 -15.33 10.88 -6.82
N LEU A 19 -15.08 9.89 -5.97
CA LEU A 19 -15.88 9.65 -4.77
C LEU A 19 -15.79 10.83 -3.81
N ALA A 20 -14.59 11.36 -3.54
CA ALA A 20 -14.41 12.56 -2.72
C ALA A 20 -15.21 13.75 -3.25
N VAL A 21 -15.14 14.01 -4.57
CA VAL A 21 -15.89 15.09 -5.21
C VAL A 21 -17.39 14.89 -5.04
N ALA A 22 -17.89 13.67 -5.22
CA ALA A 22 -19.32 13.36 -5.02
C ALA A 22 -19.78 13.64 -3.58
N PHE A 23 -18.97 13.25 -2.58
CA PHE A 23 -19.26 13.56 -1.18
C PHE A 23 -19.22 15.07 -0.91
N VAL A 24 -18.19 15.79 -1.37
CA VAL A 24 -18.12 17.25 -1.20
C VAL A 24 -19.33 17.97 -1.80
N VAL A 25 -19.80 17.55 -2.98
CA VAL A 25 -21.03 18.12 -3.59
C VAL A 25 -22.25 17.81 -2.72
N MET A 26 -22.38 16.58 -2.23
CA MET A 26 -23.47 16.19 -1.33
C MET A 26 -23.44 16.97 0.00
N GLY A 27 -22.28 17.14 0.61
CA GLY A 27 -22.12 17.96 1.81
C GLY A 27 -22.40 19.44 1.57
N ALA A 28 -22.02 19.99 0.42
CA ALA A 28 -22.33 21.37 0.03
C ALA A 28 -23.84 21.59 -0.16
N GLU A 29 -24.53 20.63 -0.79
CA GLU A 29 -26.00 20.61 -0.87
C GLU A 29 -26.65 20.55 0.52
N MET A 30 -26.13 19.75 1.45
CA MET A 30 -26.63 19.68 2.84
C MET A 30 -26.50 21.01 3.58
N ILE A 31 -25.46 21.81 3.29
CA ILE A 31 -25.24 23.13 3.88
C ILE A 31 -26.16 24.20 3.24
N GLY A 32 -26.78 23.90 2.09
CA GLY A 32 -27.57 24.86 1.32
C GLY A 32 -26.73 25.75 0.41
N ALA A 33 -25.54 25.30 -0.01
CA ALA A 33 -24.67 26.08 -0.89
C ALA A 33 -25.28 26.33 -2.29
N PHE A 34 -26.20 25.47 -2.73
CA PHE A 34 -26.87 25.56 -4.04
C PHE A 34 -28.34 25.97 -3.96
N GLY A 35 -28.85 26.37 -2.78
CA GLY A 35 -30.24 26.77 -2.61
C GLY A 35 -30.80 26.47 -1.22
N ALA A 36 -32.08 26.11 -1.15
CA ALA A 36 -32.69 25.74 0.13
C ALA A 36 -31.99 24.51 0.72
N PRO A 37 -31.54 24.54 1.99
CA PRO A 37 -30.85 23.41 2.60
C PRO A 37 -31.75 22.18 2.60
N PHE A 38 -31.15 21.00 2.45
CA PHE A 38 -31.85 19.73 2.55
C PHE A 38 -32.64 19.69 3.86
N SER A 39 -33.96 19.83 3.76
CA SER A 39 -34.86 19.68 4.89
C SER A 39 -35.31 18.23 4.95
N SER A 40 -34.97 17.55 6.04
CA SER A 40 -35.51 16.22 6.32
C SER A 40 -36.46 16.34 7.50
N GLN A 41 -37.63 15.69 7.45
CA GLN A 41 -38.51 15.60 8.62
C GLN A 41 -37.91 14.73 9.75
N ARG A 42 -36.88 13.92 9.46
CA ARG A 42 -36.26 12.99 10.42
C ARG A 42 -35.12 13.59 11.25
N TYR A 43 -34.44 14.62 10.75
CA TYR A 43 -33.25 15.19 11.37
C TYR A 43 -33.36 16.71 11.50
N SER A 44 -32.90 17.25 12.63
CA SER A 44 -32.84 18.69 12.87
C SER A 44 -31.98 19.39 11.81
N PRO A 45 -32.40 20.56 11.29
CA PRO A 45 -31.61 21.34 10.34
C PRO A 45 -30.18 21.64 10.81
N VAL A 46 -29.99 21.85 12.12
CA VAL A 46 -28.66 22.08 12.73
C VAL A 46 -27.77 20.84 12.61
N PHE A 47 -28.34 19.65 12.77
CA PHE A 47 -27.60 18.39 12.64
C PHE A 47 -27.13 18.17 11.20
N ILE A 48 -28.02 18.40 10.22
CA ILE A 48 -27.70 18.30 8.79
C ILE A 48 -26.58 19.27 8.41
N LEU A 49 -26.64 20.52 8.91
CA LEU A 49 -25.62 21.53 8.68
C LEU A 49 -24.23 21.09 9.21
N ILE A 50 -24.17 20.60 10.45
CA ILE A 50 -22.92 20.15 11.07
C ILE A 50 -22.32 18.97 10.29
N VAL A 51 -23.15 17.98 9.94
CA VAL A 51 -22.70 16.82 9.17
C VAL A 51 -22.18 17.25 7.80
N GLY A 52 -22.88 18.16 7.11
CA GLY A 52 -22.44 18.70 5.83
C GLY A 52 -21.06 19.38 5.93
N TRP A 53 -20.82 20.19 6.96
CA TRP A 53 -19.50 20.81 7.18
C TRP A 53 -18.40 19.79 7.44
N ILE A 54 -18.67 18.78 8.28
CA ILE A 54 -17.71 17.71 8.56
C ILE A 54 -17.38 16.96 7.27
N ASP A 55 -18.39 16.62 6.48
CA ASP A 55 -18.26 15.92 5.21
C ASP A 55 -17.41 16.71 4.22
N VAL A 56 -17.76 17.98 3.96
CA VAL A 56 -17.03 18.87 3.05
C VAL A 56 -15.56 19.01 3.47
N ILE A 57 -15.29 19.31 4.74
CA ILE A 57 -13.92 19.51 5.23
C ILE A 57 -13.11 18.20 5.11
N PHE A 58 -13.69 17.09 5.56
CA PHE A 58 -13.01 15.79 5.56
C PHE A 58 -12.70 15.31 4.14
N PHE A 59 -13.69 15.32 3.25
CA PHE A 59 -13.53 14.84 1.88
C PHE A 59 -12.72 15.81 1.00
N SER A 60 -12.75 17.12 1.27
CA SER A 60 -11.86 18.07 0.61
C SER A 60 -10.40 17.80 0.98
N LEU A 61 -10.10 17.61 2.27
CA LEU A 61 -8.75 17.30 2.74
C LEU A 61 -8.26 15.96 2.18
N ALA A 62 -9.11 14.92 2.23
CA ALA A 62 -8.81 13.61 1.64
C ALA A 62 -8.57 13.70 0.12
N GLY A 63 -9.40 14.48 -0.59
CA GLY A 63 -9.27 14.74 -2.01
C GLY A 63 -7.92 15.36 -2.37
N VAL A 64 -7.49 16.40 -1.66
CA VAL A 64 -6.17 17.03 -1.87
C VAL A 64 -5.02 16.02 -1.70
N LEU A 65 -5.09 15.16 -0.69
CA LEU A 65 -4.10 14.11 -0.46
C LEU A 65 -4.07 13.09 -1.62
N TRP A 66 -5.23 12.67 -2.12
CA TRP A 66 -5.31 11.75 -3.26
C TRP A 66 -4.85 12.39 -4.57
N ILE A 67 -5.16 13.67 -4.80
CA ILE A 67 -4.64 14.43 -5.95
C ILE A 67 -3.11 14.47 -5.89
N ARG A 68 -2.52 14.80 -4.74
CA ARG A 68 -1.07 14.77 -4.56
C ARG A 68 -0.49 13.37 -4.81
N MET A 69 -1.19 12.32 -4.36
CA MET A 69 -0.78 10.93 -4.58
C MET A 69 -0.90 10.50 -6.06
N LEU A 70 -1.80 11.10 -6.84
CA LEU A 70 -1.93 10.86 -8.28
C LEU A 70 -0.70 11.33 -9.05
N PHE A 71 -0.08 12.42 -8.60
CA PHE A 71 1.16 12.96 -9.19
C PHE A 71 2.43 12.33 -8.63
N ASP A 72 2.36 11.63 -7.49
CA ASP A 72 3.52 10.93 -6.93
C ASP A 72 3.84 9.69 -7.77
N ARG A 73 5.00 9.71 -8.44
CA ARG A 73 5.50 8.60 -9.29
C ARG A 73 6.45 7.67 -8.55
N LYS A 74 6.53 7.77 -7.22
CA LYS A 74 7.43 6.92 -6.43
C LYS A 74 7.07 5.45 -6.59
N GLU A 75 8.11 4.68 -6.90
CA GLU A 75 8.10 3.23 -6.89
C GLU A 75 7.74 2.75 -5.48
N GLN A 76 6.68 1.96 -5.36
CA GLN A 76 6.26 1.42 -4.07
C GLN A 76 7.02 0.15 -3.73
N LEU A 77 7.10 -0.77 -4.69
CA LEU A 77 7.84 -2.02 -4.57
C LEU A 77 8.68 -2.22 -5.83
N ARG A 78 9.97 -2.52 -5.65
CA ARG A 78 10.90 -2.88 -6.70
C ARG A 78 11.52 -4.22 -6.36
N ILE A 79 11.45 -5.17 -7.29
CA ILE A 79 12.02 -6.51 -7.17
C ILE A 79 12.97 -6.67 -8.35
N GLY A 80 14.26 -6.78 -8.05
CA GLY A 80 15.33 -6.87 -9.04
C GLY A 80 16.36 -7.95 -8.68
N ALA A 81 17.43 -8.03 -9.47
CA ALA A 81 18.51 -8.99 -9.25
C ALA A 81 19.25 -8.75 -7.92
N GLU A 82 19.33 -7.50 -7.47
CA GLU A 82 19.95 -7.08 -6.20
C GLU A 82 19.14 -7.55 -4.98
N GLY A 83 17.82 -7.65 -5.10
CA GLY A 83 16.91 -7.91 -3.98
C GLY A 83 15.55 -7.23 -4.10
N ILE A 84 14.90 -7.03 -2.96
CA ILE A 84 13.56 -6.42 -2.83
C ILE A 84 13.67 -5.08 -2.11
N ARG A 85 13.14 -4.02 -2.71
CA ARG A 85 13.03 -2.68 -2.11
C ARG A 85 11.56 -2.30 -1.96
N TRP A 86 11.13 -1.98 -0.75
CA TRP A 86 9.75 -1.56 -0.45
C TRP A 86 9.73 -0.21 0.26
N ALA A 87 9.37 0.84 -0.47
CA ALA A 87 9.49 2.23 -0.02
C ALA A 87 8.70 2.54 1.26
N ARG A 88 7.60 1.80 1.49
CA ARG A 88 6.77 1.94 2.71
C ARG A 88 7.46 1.41 3.97
N TRP A 89 8.40 0.48 3.84
CA TRP A 89 9.16 -0.07 4.95
C TRP A 89 10.48 0.67 5.17
N SER A 90 11.29 0.79 4.13
CA SER A 90 12.57 1.50 4.15
C SER A 90 13.00 1.86 2.72
N ASP A 91 13.95 2.80 2.57
CA ASP A 91 14.53 3.11 1.26
C ASP A 91 15.59 2.08 0.83
N TRP A 92 15.91 1.12 1.70
CA TRP A 92 17.00 0.17 1.49
C TRP A 92 16.53 -1.05 0.73
N THR A 93 17.37 -1.55 -0.16
CA THR A 93 17.13 -2.82 -0.86
C THR A 93 17.56 -3.97 0.05
N ILE A 94 16.63 -4.87 0.33
CA ILE A 94 16.89 -6.11 1.07
C ILE A 94 17.46 -7.13 0.09
N SER A 95 18.73 -7.48 0.27
CA SER A 95 19.41 -8.45 -0.59
C SER A 95 18.80 -9.86 -0.49
N TRP A 96 18.84 -10.62 -1.57
CA TRP A 96 18.41 -12.03 -1.58
C TRP A 96 19.13 -12.89 -0.53
N ASN A 97 20.37 -12.55 -0.18
CA ASN A 97 21.16 -13.27 0.84
C ASN A 97 20.60 -13.10 2.26
N GLU A 98 19.87 -12.00 2.51
CA GLU A 98 19.23 -11.71 3.79
C GLU A 98 17.85 -12.36 3.89
N ILE A 99 17.23 -12.71 2.76
CA ILE A 99 15.90 -13.32 2.71
C ILE A 99 16.04 -14.84 2.85
N THR A 100 15.69 -15.37 4.02
CA THR A 100 15.74 -16.81 4.29
C THR A 100 14.60 -17.52 3.61
N ASP A 101 13.39 -16.98 3.75
CA ASP A 101 12.20 -17.55 3.15
C ASP A 101 11.14 -16.51 2.77
N VAL A 102 10.22 -16.92 1.89
CA VAL A 102 9.11 -16.10 1.42
C VAL A 102 7.83 -16.92 1.51
N THR A 103 6.95 -16.52 2.42
CA THR A 103 5.62 -17.14 2.57
C THR A 103 4.53 -16.15 2.15
N THR A 104 3.29 -16.64 2.09
CA THR A 104 2.13 -15.78 1.82
C THR A 104 1.20 -15.84 3.01
N TRP A 105 0.63 -14.68 3.35
CA TRP A 105 -0.39 -14.56 4.38
C TRP A 105 -1.64 -13.96 3.77
N GLU A 106 -2.79 -14.56 4.05
CA GLU A 106 -4.08 -14.08 3.58
C GLU A 106 -4.98 -13.74 4.76
N LEU A 107 -5.49 -12.50 4.77
CA LEU A 107 -6.43 -12.03 5.77
C LEU A 107 -7.58 -11.30 5.05
N TYR A 108 -8.82 -11.69 5.28
CA TYR A 108 -10.03 -11.10 4.65
C TYR A 108 -9.90 -10.92 3.12
N ARG A 109 -9.45 -11.96 2.40
CA ARG A 109 -9.19 -11.96 0.94
C ARG A 109 -8.06 -11.01 0.48
N GLN A 110 -7.34 -10.39 1.41
CA GLN A 110 -6.13 -9.64 1.11
C GLN A 110 -4.91 -10.53 1.27
N LYS A 111 -4.28 -10.88 0.14
CA LYS A 111 -3.00 -11.58 0.11
C LYS A 111 -1.86 -10.60 0.37
N SER A 112 -0.91 -11.02 1.19
CA SER A 112 0.32 -10.31 1.49
C SER A 112 1.49 -11.26 1.37
N ILE A 113 2.63 -10.74 0.92
CA ILE A 113 3.89 -11.49 0.84
C ILE A 113 4.62 -11.29 2.15
N VAL A 114 5.05 -12.38 2.77
CA VAL A 114 5.75 -12.35 4.05
C VAL A 114 7.19 -12.73 3.80
N LEU A 115 8.10 -11.79 4.07
CA LEU A 115 9.54 -12.04 4.01
C LEU A 115 10.04 -12.45 5.38
N HIS A 116 10.79 -13.54 5.41
CA HIS A 116 11.58 -13.99 6.56
C HIS A 116 13.02 -13.57 6.32
N LEU A 117 13.59 -12.85 7.29
CA LEU A 117 14.93 -12.31 7.19
C LEU A 117 15.87 -13.04 8.14
N ARG A 118 17.15 -13.12 7.76
CA ARG A 118 18.20 -13.67 8.63
C ARG A 118 18.46 -12.77 9.82
N ASP A 119 18.65 -11.47 9.57
CA ASP A 119 18.77 -10.45 10.60
C ASP A 119 17.74 -9.33 10.40
N PRO A 120 16.55 -9.50 10.99
CA PRO A 120 15.48 -8.53 10.84
C PRO A 120 15.65 -7.28 11.73
N ALA A 121 16.65 -7.23 12.61
CA ALA A 121 16.96 -6.03 13.41
C ALA A 121 17.71 -4.99 12.56
N ARG A 122 18.45 -5.45 11.55
CA ARG A 122 19.19 -4.61 10.59
C ARG A 122 18.29 -3.81 9.64
N PHE A 123 17.00 -4.17 9.54
CA PHE A 123 16.03 -3.52 8.66
C PHE A 123 14.82 -2.98 9.43
N PRO A 124 14.98 -1.92 10.25
CA PRO A 124 13.86 -1.33 10.99
C PRO A 124 12.85 -0.70 10.04
N GLY A 125 11.56 -1.00 10.24
CA GLY A 125 10.47 -0.40 9.47
C GLY A 125 10.19 1.05 9.87
N ARG A 126 9.55 1.81 8.98
CA ARG A 126 9.18 3.21 9.22
C ARG A 126 7.83 3.37 9.92
N GLY A 127 7.75 4.38 10.80
CA GLY A 127 6.51 4.86 11.42
C GLY A 127 5.72 3.77 12.13
N LEU A 128 4.39 3.80 11.97
CA LEU A 128 3.47 2.82 12.57
C LEU A 128 3.76 1.37 12.13
N LEU A 129 4.25 1.16 10.90
CA LEU A 129 4.62 -0.20 10.45
C LEU A 129 5.83 -0.74 11.22
N GLY A 130 6.83 0.10 11.50
CA GLY A 130 7.98 -0.27 12.33
C GLY A 130 7.58 -0.60 13.77
N MET A 131 6.68 0.19 14.36
CA MET A 131 6.16 -0.07 15.70
C MET A 131 5.35 -1.37 15.77
N ALA A 132 4.51 -1.62 14.75
CA ALA A 132 3.70 -2.83 14.66
C ALA A 132 4.50 -4.07 14.23
N ALA A 133 5.73 -3.93 13.75
CA ALA A 133 6.55 -5.03 13.23
C ALA A 133 6.68 -6.19 14.21
N LYS A 134 6.91 -5.89 15.50
CA LYS A 134 7.10 -6.91 16.55
C LYS A 134 5.81 -7.70 16.83
N ALA A 135 4.66 -7.04 16.77
CA ALA A 135 3.35 -7.67 16.91
C ALA A 135 2.99 -8.49 15.67
N ASN A 136 3.24 -7.92 14.47
CA ASN A 136 3.00 -8.60 13.19
C ASN A 136 3.85 -9.87 13.05
N ARG A 137 5.10 -9.88 13.53
CA ARG A 137 5.93 -11.10 13.54
C ARG A 137 5.27 -12.27 14.28
N ARG A 138 4.62 -11.99 15.41
CA ARG A 138 3.93 -13.03 16.19
C ARG A 138 2.65 -13.52 15.52
N LEU A 139 1.96 -12.65 14.77
CA LEU A 139 0.68 -12.96 14.13
C LEU A 139 0.83 -13.60 12.75
N ILE A 140 1.76 -13.09 11.95
CA ILE A 140 1.97 -13.45 10.55
C ILE A 140 3.09 -14.50 10.41
N GLY A 141 3.92 -14.66 11.44
CA GLY A 141 5.01 -15.64 11.48
C GLY A 141 6.28 -15.21 10.74
N GLY A 142 6.34 -14.01 10.17
CA GLY A 142 7.53 -13.50 9.47
C GLY A 142 7.79 -12.01 9.69
N ASP A 143 8.92 -11.52 9.17
CA ASP A 143 9.50 -10.24 9.58
C ASP A 143 8.92 -9.01 8.88
N ILE A 144 8.61 -9.14 7.59
CA ILE A 144 8.06 -8.04 6.77
C ILE A 144 6.86 -8.55 5.97
N ALA A 145 5.69 -7.97 6.21
CA ALA A 145 4.48 -8.23 5.43
C ALA A 145 4.29 -7.15 4.36
N ILE A 146 4.57 -7.50 3.10
CA ILE A 146 4.39 -6.66 1.93
C ILE A 146 2.96 -6.84 1.41
N SER A 147 2.18 -5.76 1.49
CA SER A 147 0.89 -5.67 0.84
C SER A 147 0.98 -4.82 -0.42
N LEU A 148 0.42 -5.32 -1.52
CA LEU A 148 0.30 -4.60 -2.79
C LEU A 148 -1.08 -3.90 -2.94
N THR A 149 -1.85 -3.82 -1.85
CA THR A 149 -3.14 -3.11 -1.84
C THR A 149 -2.95 -1.67 -2.31
N GLY A 150 -3.77 -1.25 -3.28
CA GLY A 150 -3.69 0.10 -3.85
C GLY A 150 -2.62 0.28 -4.94
N THR A 151 -1.80 -0.74 -5.24
CA THR A 151 -0.85 -0.69 -6.37
C THR A 151 -1.48 -1.19 -7.68
N ASP A 152 -0.81 -0.92 -8.80
CA ASP A 152 -1.17 -1.34 -10.16
C ASP A 152 -0.79 -2.79 -10.48
N ARG A 153 -0.06 -3.47 -9.58
CA ARG A 153 0.39 -4.85 -9.73
C ARG A 153 -0.26 -5.81 -8.75
N SER A 154 -0.29 -7.09 -9.12
CA SER A 154 -0.86 -8.15 -8.29
C SER A 154 0.19 -8.86 -7.42
N VAL A 155 -0.26 -9.41 -6.29
CA VAL A 155 0.58 -10.25 -5.40
C VAL A 155 1.09 -11.50 -6.12
N ALA A 156 0.28 -12.08 -7.01
CA ALA A 156 0.68 -13.23 -7.81
C ALA A 156 1.84 -12.89 -8.76
N GLU A 157 1.78 -11.75 -9.46
CA GLU A 157 2.88 -11.28 -10.30
C GLU A 157 4.16 -11.05 -9.49
N ALA A 158 4.06 -10.41 -8.33
CA ALA A 158 5.20 -10.20 -7.45
C ALA A 158 5.82 -11.52 -6.96
N LEU A 159 5.01 -12.51 -6.57
CA LEU A 159 5.50 -13.84 -6.18
C LEU A 159 6.21 -14.54 -7.34
N SER A 160 5.65 -14.51 -8.54
CA SER A 160 6.32 -15.08 -9.73
C SER A 160 7.63 -14.37 -10.07
N ALA A 161 7.75 -13.07 -9.80
CA ALA A 161 9.00 -12.33 -9.96
C ALA A 161 10.03 -12.77 -8.91
N ILE A 162 9.61 -12.92 -7.66
CA ILE A 162 10.45 -13.40 -6.56
C ILE A 162 10.98 -14.80 -6.86
N GLU A 163 10.13 -15.73 -7.29
CA GLU A 163 10.52 -17.12 -7.54
C GLU A 163 11.56 -17.23 -8.67
N ARG A 164 11.37 -16.50 -9.76
CA ARG A 164 12.33 -16.45 -10.88
C ARG A 164 13.69 -15.88 -10.45
N LEU A 165 13.69 -14.76 -9.73
CA LEU A 165 14.92 -14.07 -9.33
C LEU A 165 15.66 -14.80 -8.21
N ARG A 166 14.94 -15.42 -7.25
CA ARG A 166 15.53 -16.26 -6.20
C ARG A 166 16.20 -17.49 -6.79
N THR A 167 15.59 -18.11 -7.80
CA THR A 167 16.18 -19.27 -8.50
C THR A 167 17.46 -18.88 -9.25
N ALA A 168 17.43 -17.76 -9.97
CA ALA A 168 18.61 -17.24 -10.67
C ALA A 168 19.76 -16.90 -9.69
N ALA A 169 19.47 -16.24 -8.58
CA ALA A 169 20.47 -15.88 -7.56
C ALA A 169 21.09 -17.10 -6.86
N ARG A 170 20.32 -18.19 -6.69
CA ARG A 170 20.83 -19.46 -6.15
C ARG A 170 21.76 -20.16 -7.14
N GLN A 171 21.42 -20.14 -8.43
CA GLN A 171 22.24 -20.75 -9.48
C GLN A 171 23.58 -20.03 -9.67
N SER A 172 23.63 -18.70 -9.56
CA SER A 172 24.88 -17.94 -9.63
C SER A 172 25.82 -18.15 -8.43
N THR A 173 25.31 -18.72 -7.33
CA THR A 173 26.08 -18.97 -6.09
C THR A 173 26.59 -20.42 -6.00
N SER A 174 26.22 -21.30 -6.93
CA SER A 174 26.72 -22.67 -6.97
C SER A 174 28.13 -22.72 -7.56
N PRO A 175 29.11 -23.40 -6.92
CA PRO A 175 30.46 -23.50 -7.49
C PRO A 175 30.40 -24.32 -8.78
N ARG A 176 30.94 -23.74 -9.86
CA ARG A 176 31.18 -24.46 -11.12
C ARG A 176 31.99 -25.73 -10.79
N PRO A 177 31.53 -26.94 -11.13
CA PRO A 177 32.33 -28.13 -10.89
C PRO A 177 33.65 -28.00 -11.68
N PRO A 178 34.81 -28.36 -11.08
CA PRO A 178 36.06 -28.41 -11.82
C PRO A 178 35.90 -29.41 -12.97
N ALA A 179 36.31 -28.97 -14.16
CA ALA A 179 36.38 -29.80 -15.37
C ALA A 179 37.45 -30.87 -15.24
#